data_AF-A0A847J8Q2-F1
#
_entry.id   AF-A0A847J8Q2-F1
#
_cell.length_a   1.000
_cell.length_b   1.000
_cell.length_c   1.000
_cell.angle_alpha   90.00
_cell.angle_beta   90.00
_cell.angle_gamma   90.00
#
_symmetry.space_group_name_H-M   'P 1'
#
loop_
_entity.id
_entity.type
_entity.pdbx_description
1 polymer ?
#
loop_
_entity_poly.entity_id
_entity_poly.type
_entity_poly.pdbx_seq_one_letter_code
_entity_poly.pdbx_strand_id
1 'polypeptide(L)'
;AAERAGVRIFEGTPVGSIAKVGSGFELATTTGRIRADRVLLASNGYTDWFAPALAPRVARSLIPILSWQMATEPQPEAVRAAVLPGRQALSDTHGDLRFFRWDARGRLVSGGALIVPFDGARRLKELVGRRLADIFPQMGVPKFDFVWNGRIGMTADRMPRFHRLDDGLWTWEACNGRGVALASALGPVFADALDGVAAKDLAVPVTEVRPYPLHRIATLVAPAMLALYRWRDGREPA
;
A
#
# COMPACT_ATOMS: atom_id res chain seq x y z
N ALA A 1 -13.53 -16.39 3.46
CA ALA A 1 -14.79 -15.71 3.86
C ALA A 1 -15.61 -15.37 2.62
N ALA A 2 -15.04 -14.61 1.67
CA ALA A 2 -15.69 -14.26 0.40
C ALA A 2 -16.19 -15.49 -0.39
N GLU A 3 -15.37 -16.52 -0.58
CA GLU A 3 -15.77 -17.74 -1.32
C GLU A 3 -16.94 -18.48 -0.64
N ARG A 4 -16.96 -18.50 0.70
CA ARG A 4 -18.09 -19.08 1.47
C ARG A 4 -19.38 -18.27 1.29
N ALA A 5 -19.27 -17.01 0.89
CA ALA A 5 -20.40 -16.16 0.52
C ALA A 5 -20.72 -16.23 -0.99
N GLY A 6 -20.11 -17.13 -1.74
CA GLY A 6 -20.37 -17.35 -3.17
C GLY A 6 -19.51 -16.52 -4.13
N VAL A 7 -18.54 -15.74 -3.62
CA VAL A 7 -17.61 -14.98 -4.48
C VAL A 7 -16.71 -15.94 -5.25
N ARG A 8 -16.60 -15.73 -6.56
CA ARG A 8 -15.66 -16.45 -7.43
C ARG A 8 -14.34 -15.69 -7.52
N ILE A 9 -13.23 -16.36 -7.20
CA ILE A 9 -11.89 -15.77 -7.27
C ILE A 9 -11.16 -16.36 -8.48
N PHE A 10 -10.59 -15.48 -9.30
CA PHE A 10 -9.81 -15.86 -10.47
C PHE A 10 -8.37 -15.34 -10.32
N GLU A 11 -7.47 -16.21 -9.90
CA GLU A 11 -6.05 -15.89 -9.78
C GLU A 11 -5.34 -15.99 -11.14
N GLY A 12 -4.19 -15.34 -11.29
CA GLY A 12 -3.41 -15.38 -12.54
C GLY A 12 -4.16 -14.85 -13.78
N THR A 13 -5.24 -14.10 -13.59
CA THR A 13 -6.15 -13.65 -14.66
C THR A 13 -6.19 -12.12 -14.71
N PRO A 14 -5.10 -11.45 -15.14
CA PRO A 14 -5.04 -10.00 -15.16
C PRO A 14 -6.06 -9.42 -16.16
N VAL A 15 -6.77 -8.38 -15.75
CA VAL A 15 -7.64 -7.58 -16.62
C VAL A 15 -6.77 -6.60 -17.41
N GLY A 16 -6.86 -6.67 -18.74
CA GLY A 16 -6.11 -5.82 -19.67
C GLY A 16 -6.84 -4.54 -20.06
N SER A 17 -8.17 -4.58 -20.13
CA SER A 17 -8.99 -3.43 -20.48
C SER A 17 -10.41 -3.54 -19.91
N ILE A 18 -11.05 -2.38 -19.76
CA ILE A 18 -12.46 -2.24 -19.36
C ILE A 18 -13.12 -1.37 -20.44
N ALA A 19 -14.16 -1.88 -21.08
CA ALA A 19 -14.94 -1.16 -22.09
C ALA A 19 -16.41 -1.06 -21.65
N LYS A 20 -17.03 0.11 -21.81
CA LYS A 20 -18.47 0.28 -21.59
C LYS A 20 -19.24 -0.36 -22.75
N VAL A 21 -20.20 -1.22 -22.43
CA VAL A 21 -21.05 -1.92 -23.40
C VAL A 21 -22.50 -1.84 -22.92
N GLY A 22 -23.32 -1.05 -23.62
CA GLY A 22 -24.68 -0.75 -23.17
C GLY A 22 -24.68 -0.04 -21.82
N SER A 23 -25.43 -0.60 -20.86
CA SER A 23 -25.50 -0.11 -19.47
C SER A 23 -24.44 -0.70 -18.53
N GLY A 24 -23.58 -1.60 -19.03
CA GLY A 24 -22.56 -2.29 -18.22
C GLY A 24 -21.17 -2.22 -18.84
N PHE A 25 -20.33 -3.18 -18.47
CA PHE A 25 -18.92 -3.23 -18.84
C PHE A 25 -18.53 -4.62 -19.35
N GLU A 26 -17.60 -4.63 -20.29
CA GLU A 26 -16.86 -5.83 -20.70
C GLU A 26 -15.39 -5.68 -20.30
N LEU A 27 -14.89 -6.64 -19.54
CA LEU A 27 -13.52 -6.72 -19.06
C LEU A 27 -12.78 -7.77 -19.89
N ALA A 28 -11.72 -7.36 -20.58
CA ALA A 28 -10.87 -8.30 -21.31
C ALA A 28 -9.74 -8.79 -20.39
N THR A 29 -9.53 -10.10 -20.37
CA THR A 29 -8.47 -10.77 -19.61
C THR A 29 -7.56 -11.54 -20.57
N THR A 30 -6.48 -12.12 -20.07
CA THR A 30 -5.59 -12.99 -20.87
C THR A 30 -6.26 -14.26 -21.39
N THR A 31 -7.34 -14.72 -20.76
CA THR A 31 -7.99 -16.01 -21.05
C THR A 31 -9.43 -15.88 -21.54
N GLY A 32 -9.98 -14.67 -21.63
CA GLY A 32 -11.36 -14.47 -22.03
C GLY A 32 -11.92 -13.10 -21.68
N ARG A 33 -13.25 -12.98 -21.70
CA ARG A 33 -13.98 -11.74 -21.42
C ARG A 33 -15.02 -11.97 -20.33
N ILE A 34 -15.20 -10.97 -19.48
CA ILE A 34 -16.19 -10.96 -18.40
C ILE A 34 -17.14 -9.79 -18.63
N ARG A 35 -18.45 -10.01 -18.50
CA ARG A 35 -19.44 -8.94 -18.48
C ARG A 35 -19.85 -8.65 -17.04
N ALA A 36 -19.95 -7.37 -16.70
CA ALA A 36 -20.35 -6.92 -15.37
C ALA A 36 -21.15 -5.62 -15.47
N ASP A 37 -22.22 -5.51 -14.68
CA ASP A 37 -23.01 -4.27 -14.60
C ASP A 37 -22.29 -3.18 -13.80
N ARG A 38 -21.43 -3.61 -12.87
CA ARG A 38 -20.69 -2.75 -11.93
C ARG A 38 -19.26 -3.26 -11.79
N VAL A 39 -18.30 -2.34 -11.66
CA VAL A 39 -16.87 -2.65 -11.58
C VAL A 39 -16.21 -1.76 -10.52
N LEU A 40 -15.41 -2.38 -9.65
CA LEU A 40 -14.51 -1.69 -8.72
C LEU A 40 -13.06 -2.02 -9.08
N LEU A 41 -12.31 -1.04 -9.57
CA LEU A 41 -10.87 -1.13 -9.77
C LEU A 41 -10.14 -0.85 -8.45
N ALA A 42 -9.54 -1.88 -7.86
CA ALA A 42 -8.86 -1.81 -6.55
C ALA A 42 -7.37 -2.24 -6.64
N SER A 43 -6.70 -1.91 -7.75
CA SER A 43 -5.30 -2.30 -8.02
C SER A 43 -4.25 -1.35 -7.44
N ASN A 44 -4.63 -0.15 -7.01
CA ASN A 44 -3.76 0.79 -6.29
C ASN A 44 -2.45 1.07 -7.07
N GLY A 45 -1.30 1.05 -6.38
CA GLY A 45 0.03 1.27 -6.97
C GLY A 45 0.48 0.28 -8.06
N TYR A 46 -0.40 -0.65 -8.46
CA TYR A 46 -0.19 -1.66 -9.49
C TYR A 46 -1.14 -1.51 -10.70
N THR A 47 -1.96 -0.48 -10.76
CA THR A 47 -2.95 -0.27 -11.85
C THR A 47 -2.34 -0.31 -13.25
N ASP A 48 -1.11 0.17 -13.43
CA ASP A 48 -0.37 0.12 -14.70
C ASP A 48 0.68 -1.00 -14.78
N TRP A 49 0.80 -1.84 -13.76
CA TRP A 49 1.90 -2.81 -13.64
C TRP A 49 1.75 -4.00 -14.60
N PHE A 50 0.57 -4.63 -14.62
CA PHE A 50 0.30 -5.79 -15.48
C PHE A 50 -0.32 -5.40 -16.82
N ALA A 51 -1.06 -4.30 -16.84
CA ALA A 51 -1.76 -3.80 -18.02
C ALA A 51 -1.67 -2.27 -18.06
N PRO A 52 -0.62 -1.70 -18.67
CA PRO A 52 -0.40 -0.25 -18.70
C PRO A 52 -1.56 0.56 -19.31
N ALA A 53 -2.38 -0.08 -20.15
CA ALA A 53 -3.53 0.51 -20.82
C ALA A 53 -4.84 0.40 -20.03
N LEU A 54 -4.88 -0.32 -18.90
CA LEU A 54 -6.11 -0.62 -18.16
C LEU A 54 -6.83 0.65 -17.69
N ALA A 55 -6.12 1.51 -16.95
CA ALA A 55 -6.65 2.80 -16.48
C ALA A 55 -5.53 3.85 -16.32
N PRO A 56 -4.97 4.38 -17.43
CA PRO A 56 -3.78 5.23 -17.40
C PRO A 56 -3.94 6.52 -16.57
N ARG A 57 -5.15 7.08 -16.52
CA ARG A 57 -5.43 8.28 -15.70
C ARG A 57 -5.37 7.97 -14.20
N VAL A 58 -5.88 6.80 -13.80
CA VAL A 58 -5.88 6.34 -12.41
C VAL A 58 -4.47 6.00 -11.97
N ALA A 59 -3.71 5.24 -12.77
CA ALA A 59 -2.32 4.92 -12.47
C ALA A 59 -1.45 6.18 -12.27
N ARG A 60 -1.77 7.27 -12.97
CA ARG A 60 -1.05 8.55 -12.87
C ARG A 60 -1.55 9.47 -11.76
N SER A 61 -2.62 9.15 -11.04
CA SER A 61 -3.15 9.98 -9.93
C SER A 61 -2.53 9.68 -8.57
N LEU A 62 -1.52 8.80 -8.53
CA LEU A 62 -0.69 8.49 -7.37
C LEU A 62 0.77 8.35 -7.77
N ILE A 63 1.66 8.43 -6.79
CA ILE A 63 3.07 8.11 -6.96
C ILE A 63 3.34 6.74 -6.33
N PRO A 64 3.74 5.74 -7.11
CA PRO A 64 4.08 4.43 -6.57
C PRO A 64 5.48 4.48 -5.93
N ILE A 65 5.55 4.17 -4.64
CA ILE A 65 6.82 4.11 -3.89
C ILE A 65 7.14 2.67 -3.53
N LEU A 66 8.40 2.27 -3.77
CA LEU A 66 8.90 0.96 -3.36
C LEU A 66 9.14 0.95 -1.85
N SER A 67 8.31 0.21 -1.13
CA SER A 67 8.39 0.01 0.32
C SER A 67 8.90 -1.40 0.60
N TRP A 68 9.82 -1.50 1.56
CA TRP A 68 10.46 -2.74 1.96
C TRP A 68 10.03 -3.12 3.37
N GLN A 69 9.94 -4.42 3.60
CA GLN A 69 9.75 -5.00 4.92
C GLN A 69 10.71 -6.17 5.11
N MET A 70 11.00 -6.47 6.36
CA MET A 70 11.89 -7.54 6.76
C MET A 70 11.47 -8.08 8.11
N ALA A 71 11.75 -9.37 8.31
CA ALA A 71 11.49 -10.06 9.57
C ALA A 71 12.81 -10.58 10.12
N THR A 72 13.06 -10.32 11.41
CA THR A 72 14.21 -10.85 12.11
C THR A 72 14.17 -12.38 12.17
N GLU A 73 15.27 -13.01 12.56
CA GLU A 73 15.22 -14.34 13.21
C GLU A 73 14.25 -14.31 14.41
N PRO A 74 13.64 -15.45 14.80
CA PRO A 74 12.82 -15.50 16.02
C PRO A 74 13.66 -15.06 17.22
N GLN A 75 13.13 -14.11 17.99
CA GLN A 75 13.85 -13.54 19.12
C GLN A 75 13.63 -14.35 20.40
N PRO A 76 14.63 -14.43 21.30
CA PRO A 76 14.49 -15.10 22.59
C PRO A 76 13.30 -14.55 23.39
N GLU A 77 12.68 -15.41 24.21
CA GLU A 77 11.52 -15.03 25.03
C GLU A 77 11.82 -13.82 25.93
N ALA A 78 13.03 -13.74 26.51
CA ALA A 78 13.47 -12.60 27.31
C ALA A 78 13.44 -11.28 26.54
N VAL A 79 13.85 -11.29 25.25
CA VAL A 79 13.79 -10.09 24.39
C VAL A 79 12.34 -9.74 24.09
N ARG A 80 11.50 -10.74 23.77
CA ARG A 80 10.07 -10.55 23.48
C ARG A 80 9.28 -10.03 24.68
N ALA A 81 9.65 -10.43 25.89
CA ALA A 81 9.06 -9.93 27.13
C ALA A 81 9.48 -8.49 27.46
N ALA A 82 10.60 -8.01 26.92
CA ALA A 82 11.09 -6.64 27.12
C ALA A 82 10.68 -5.68 26.00
N VAL A 83 10.60 -6.15 24.75
CA VAL A 83 10.31 -5.35 23.57
C VAL A 83 8.85 -5.53 23.15
N LEU A 84 8.04 -4.48 23.27
CA LEU A 84 6.60 -4.51 22.94
C LEU A 84 5.89 -5.72 23.61
N PRO A 85 5.93 -5.86 24.95
CA PRO A 85 5.40 -7.05 25.65
C PRO A 85 3.91 -7.29 25.39
N GLY A 86 3.13 -6.23 25.18
CA GLY A 86 1.72 -6.33 24.82
C GLY A 86 1.47 -6.70 23.35
N ARG A 87 2.53 -6.92 22.56
CA ARG A 87 2.50 -7.25 21.13
C ARG A 87 1.80 -6.21 20.25
N GLN A 88 1.66 -4.98 20.74
CA GLN A 88 1.13 -3.87 19.97
C GLN A 88 2.02 -3.57 18.76
N ALA A 89 1.40 -3.23 17.64
CA ALA A 89 2.12 -2.61 16.53
C ALA A 89 2.47 -1.17 16.94
N LEU A 90 3.68 -0.74 16.62
CA LEU A 90 4.16 0.62 16.88
C LEU A 90 4.51 1.28 15.56
N SER A 91 4.20 2.57 15.45
CA SER A 91 4.78 3.48 14.47
C SER A 91 5.04 4.82 15.13
N ASP A 92 6.10 5.52 14.72
CA ASP A 92 6.42 6.85 15.26
C ASP A 92 5.89 7.99 14.38
N THR A 93 6.27 9.22 14.72
CA THR A 93 5.86 10.46 14.03
C THR A 93 6.85 10.91 12.96
N HIS A 94 7.94 10.18 12.74
CA HIS A 94 9.01 10.55 11.82
C HIS A 94 8.54 10.54 10.36
N GLY A 95 9.18 11.36 9.53
CA GLY A 95 8.97 11.34 8.09
C GLY A 95 9.52 10.07 7.43
N ASP A 96 10.72 9.62 7.84
CA ASP A 96 11.23 8.27 7.57
C ASP A 96 10.68 7.29 8.62
N LEU A 97 9.36 7.08 8.52
CA LEU A 97 8.52 6.33 9.46
C LEU A 97 9.21 5.07 9.97
N ARG A 98 9.32 4.95 11.29
CA ARG A 98 9.77 3.72 11.95
C ARG A 98 8.54 2.96 12.41
N PHE A 99 8.45 1.69 12.07
CA PHE A 99 7.35 0.84 12.46
C PHE A 99 7.82 -0.57 12.82
N PHE A 100 7.14 -1.17 13.80
CA PHE A 100 7.52 -2.45 14.37
C PHE A 100 6.28 -3.24 14.74
N ARG A 101 6.29 -4.55 14.48
CA ARG A 101 5.29 -5.47 15.02
C ARG A 101 5.87 -6.86 15.18
N TRP A 102 5.44 -7.57 16.22
CA TRP A 102 5.72 -8.99 16.33
C TRP A 102 4.84 -9.79 15.36
N ASP A 103 5.41 -10.80 14.71
CA ASP A 103 4.62 -11.86 14.09
C ASP A 103 4.24 -12.95 15.11
N ALA A 104 3.46 -13.93 14.67
CA ALA A 104 3.02 -15.04 15.51
C ALA A 104 4.16 -15.99 15.93
N ARG A 105 5.33 -15.92 15.27
CA ARG A 105 6.48 -16.79 15.49
C ARG A 105 7.60 -16.10 16.28
N GLY A 106 7.32 -14.94 16.87
CA GLY A 106 8.30 -14.20 17.68
C GLY A 106 9.38 -13.50 16.86
N ARG A 107 9.10 -13.17 15.60
CA ARG A 107 9.97 -12.36 14.74
C ARG A 107 9.50 -10.92 14.75
N LEU A 108 10.43 -9.97 14.89
CA LEU A 108 10.10 -8.56 14.80
C LEU A 108 10.09 -8.17 13.32
N VAL A 109 8.98 -7.63 12.85
CA VAL A 109 8.82 -7.12 11.49
C VAL A 109 8.98 -5.61 11.50
N SER A 110 9.86 -5.11 10.63
CA SER A 110 10.09 -3.69 10.40
C SER A 110 10.45 -3.45 8.95
N GLY A 111 10.81 -2.23 8.57
CA GLY A 111 11.12 -1.90 7.19
C GLY A 111 11.32 -0.41 6.96
N GLY A 112 11.17 -0.01 5.71
CA GLY A 112 11.36 1.37 5.30
C GLY A 112 11.39 1.54 3.78
N ALA A 113 11.78 2.72 3.34
CA ALA A 113 12.00 3.04 1.94
C ALA A 113 13.47 3.38 1.67
N LEU A 114 13.86 3.36 0.40
CA LEU A 114 15.18 3.77 -0.05
C LEU A 114 15.05 4.84 -1.14
N ILE A 115 15.97 5.81 -1.09
CA ILE A 115 16.15 6.79 -2.18
C ILE A 115 16.61 6.07 -3.45
N VAL A 116 17.58 5.15 -3.30
CA VAL A 116 18.15 4.37 -4.39
C VAL A 116 18.00 2.88 -4.06
N PRO A 117 17.30 2.09 -4.89
CA PRO A 117 16.99 0.69 -4.60
C PRO A 117 18.17 -0.27 -4.85
N PHE A 118 19.27 0.20 -5.44
CA PHE A 118 20.48 -0.61 -5.67
C PHE A 118 20.99 -1.20 -4.36
N ASP A 119 21.21 -2.53 -4.39
CA ASP A 119 21.60 -3.35 -3.23
C ASP A 119 20.70 -3.09 -1.99
N GLY A 120 19.41 -2.89 -2.25
CA GLY A 120 18.47 -2.35 -1.27
C GLY A 120 18.26 -3.28 -0.08
N ALA A 121 18.23 -4.59 -0.30
CA ALA A 121 18.02 -5.57 0.75
C ALA A 121 19.15 -5.51 1.81
N ARG A 122 20.42 -5.53 1.40
CA ARG A 122 21.55 -5.46 2.33
C ARG A 122 21.58 -4.11 3.07
N ARG A 123 21.47 -3.00 2.34
CA ARG A 123 21.52 -1.65 2.92
C ARG A 123 20.39 -1.39 3.90
N LEU A 124 19.19 -1.90 3.63
CA LEU A 124 18.07 -1.80 4.56
C LEU A 124 18.25 -2.70 5.78
N LYS A 125 18.74 -3.93 5.64
CA LYS A 125 19.06 -4.78 6.80
C LYS A 125 20.04 -4.07 7.75
N GLU A 126 21.09 -3.45 7.21
CA GLU A 126 22.05 -2.69 8.01
C GLU A 126 21.41 -1.47 8.68
N LEU A 127 20.67 -0.65 7.93
CA LEU A 127 20.02 0.55 8.44
C LEU A 127 18.96 0.24 9.51
N VAL A 128 18.05 -0.68 9.21
CA VAL A 128 16.94 -1.07 10.10
C VAL A 128 17.50 -1.84 11.29
N GLY A 129 18.50 -2.70 11.11
CA GLY A 129 19.16 -3.42 12.20
C GLY A 129 19.81 -2.49 13.22
N ARG A 130 20.52 -1.45 12.77
CA ARG A 130 21.07 -0.41 13.68
C ARG A 130 19.96 0.35 14.40
N ARG A 131 18.95 0.82 13.66
CA ARG A 131 17.78 1.51 14.23
C ARG A 131 17.07 0.68 15.29
N LEU A 132 16.95 -0.64 15.07
CA LEU A 132 16.36 -1.56 16.03
C LEU A 132 17.23 -1.72 17.27
N ALA A 133 18.55 -1.81 17.14
CA ALA A 133 19.47 -1.85 18.26
C ALA A 133 19.44 -0.55 19.07
N ASP A 134 19.29 0.60 18.41
CA ASP A 134 19.22 1.90 19.06
C ASP A 134 17.92 2.06 19.88
N ILE A 135 16.79 1.61 19.32
CA ILE A 135 15.46 1.72 19.97
C ILE A 135 15.24 0.63 21.02
N PHE A 136 15.75 -0.58 20.76
CA PHE A 136 15.61 -1.75 21.61
C PHE A 136 16.99 -2.37 21.91
N PRO A 137 17.82 -1.73 22.77
CA PRO A 137 19.19 -2.19 23.05
C PRO A 137 19.30 -3.65 23.46
N GLN A 138 18.30 -4.17 24.18
CA GLN A 138 18.21 -5.57 24.63
C GLN A 138 18.16 -6.60 23.50
N MET A 139 17.84 -6.19 22.26
CA MET A 139 17.83 -7.07 21.09
C MET A 139 19.18 -7.09 20.35
N GLY A 140 20.03 -6.08 20.58
CA GLY A 140 21.21 -5.84 19.75
C GLY A 140 20.85 -5.61 18.28
N VAL A 141 21.84 -5.78 17.38
CA VAL A 141 21.60 -5.72 15.93
C VAL A 141 21.09 -7.10 15.47
N PRO A 142 19.82 -7.25 15.10
CA PRO A 142 19.28 -8.56 14.73
C PRO A 142 19.71 -8.98 13.33
N LYS A 143 19.71 -10.31 13.10
CA LYS A 143 19.74 -10.89 11.76
C LYS A 143 18.33 -10.96 11.19
N PHE A 144 18.23 -10.91 9.86
CA PHE A 144 16.96 -10.96 9.12
C PHE A 144 16.91 -12.15 8.18
N ASP A 145 15.97 -13.06 8.44
CA ASP A 145 15.69 -14.23 7.58
C ASP A 145 14.95 -13.84 6.31
N PHE A 146 14.06 -12.84 6.41
CA PHE A 146 13.18 -12.46 5.31
C PHE A 146 13.32 -10.98 4.99
N VAL A 147 13.35 -10.69 3.69
CA VAL A 147 13.23 -9.33 3.13
C VAL A 147 12.32 -9.42 1.92
N TRP A 148 11.33 -8.54 1.87
CA TRP A 148 10.42 -8.41 0.75
C TRP A 148 10.11 -6.94 0.49
N ASN A 149 9.48 -6.66 -0.65
CA ASN A 149 9.08 -5.32 -1.02
C ASN A 149 7.77 -5.34 -1.81
N GLY A 150 7.18 -4.15 -1.92
CA GLY A 150 5.99 -3.91 -2.72
C GLY A 150 5.82 -2.41 -3.00
N ARG A 151 4.82 -2.07 -3.81
CA ARG A 151 4.49 -0.69 -4.17
C ARG A 151 3.37 -0.19 -3.28
N ILE A 152 3.60 0.95 -2.65
CA ILE A 152 2.54 1.73 -2.00
C ILE A 152 2.14 2.89 -2.92
N GLY A 153 0.83 3.09 -3.10
CA GLY A 153 0.31 4.25 -3.81
C GLY A 153 0.25 5.45 -2.89
N MET A 154 1.05 6.48 -3.18
CA MET A 154 1.12 7.70 -2.37
C MET A 154 0.50 8.91 -3.07
N THR A 155 -0.05 9.81 -2.27
CA THR A 155 -0.56 11.12 -2.69
C THR A 155 0.08 12.21 -1.84
N ALA A 156 0.21 13.42 -2.39
CA ALA A 156 0.87 14.54 -1.71
C ALA A 156 0.19 14.92 -0.38
N ASP A 157 -1.15 14.86 -0.33
CA ASP A 157 -1.94 15.14 0.88
C ASP A 157 -2.17 13.91 1.76
N ARG A 158 -1.62 12.75 1.37
CA ARG A 158 -1.68 11.49 2.11
C ARG A 158 -3.11 10.97 2.37
N MET A 159 -4.09 11.38 1.57
CA MET A 159 -5.48 10.95 1.70
C MET A 159 -5.83 9.78 0.76
N PRO A 160 -6.61 8.78 1.22
CA PRO A 160 -7.14 7.75 0.33
C PRO A 160 -8.06 8.36 -0.72
N ARG A 161 -8.11 7.76 -1.90
CA ARG A 161 -8.93 8.24 -3.01
C ARG A 161 -9.97 7.21 -3.38
N PHE A 162 -11.22 7.65 -3.38
CA PHE A 162 -12.33 6.91 -3.96
C PHE A 162 -12.90 7.75 -5.10
N HIS A 163 -12.91 7.18 -6.31
CA HIS A 163 -13.30 7.89 -7.52
C HIS A 163 -14.43 7.15 -8.22
N ARG A 164 -15.40 7.92 -8.74
CA ARG A 164 -16.33 7.43 -9.77
C ARG A 164 -15.72 7.73 -11.14
N LEU A 165 -15.48 6.70 -11.94
CA LEU A 165 -14.91 6.81 -13.28
C LEU A 165 -16.00 6.87 -14.36
N ASP A 166 -17.10 6.15 -14.15
CA ASP A 166 -18.31 6.15 -14.97
C ASP A 166 -19.49 5.70 -14.09
N ASP A 167 -20.72 5.73 -14.61
CA ASP A 167 -21.87 5.12 -13.95
C ASP A 167 -21.65 3.60 -13.83
N GLY A 168 -21.55 3.12 -12.59
CA GLY A 168 -21.22 1.74 -12.27
C GLY A 168 -19.73 1.36 -12.31
N LEU A 169 -18.82 2.29 -12.63
CA LEU A 169 -17.37 2.05 -12.59
C LEU A 169 -16.69 2.95 -11.56
N TRP A 170 -16.09 2.32 -10.56
CA TRP A 170 -15.45 2.98 -9.42
C TRP A 170 -14.00 2.52 -9.26
N THR A 171 -13.21 3.29 -8.53
CA THR A 171 -11.86 2.87 -8.14
C THR A 171 -11.50 3.35 -6.73
N TRP A 172 -10.78 2.51 -6.00
CA TRP A 172 -10.19 2.84 -4.70
C TRP A 172 -8.68 2.72 -4.75
N GLU A 173 -8.00 3.83 -4.50
CA GLU A 173 -6.58 3.99 -4.78
C GLU A 173 -5.90 4.81 -3.68
N ALA A 174 -4.56 4.86 -3.73
CA ALA A 174 -3.74 5.68 -2.85
C ALA A 174 -4.04 5.46 -1.36
N CYS A 175 -4.05 4.22 -0.89
CA CYS A 175 -4.23 3.95 0.54
C CYS A 175 -3.08 4.48 1.43
N ASN A 176 -2.03 5.07 0.85
CA ASN A 176 -0.92 5.74 1.53
C ASN A 176 -0.30 4.86 2.65
N GLY A 177 -0.14 3.56 2.38
CA GLY A 177 0.43 2.58 3.33
C GLY A 177 -0.54 2.04 4.38
N ARG A 178 -1.81 2.47 4.39
CA ARG A 178 -2.84 2.08 5.39
C ARG A 178 -3.92 1.15 4.84
N GLY A 179 -3.64 0.52 3.69
CA GLY A 179 -4.63 -0.24 2.93
C GLY A 179 -5.28 -1.40 3.68
N VAL A 180 -4.55 -2.12 4.54
CA VAL A 180 -5.10 -3.29 5.25
C VAL A 180 -6.25 -2.90 6.19
N ALA A 181 -6.02 -1.87 7.03
CA ALA A 181 -7.03 -1.38 7.95
C ALA A 181 -8.18 -0.69 7.20
N LEU A 182 -7.85 0.17 6.22
CA LEU A 182 -8.85 0.91 5.46
C LEU A 182 -9.72 0.01 4.59
N ALA A 183 -9.17 -1.01 3.92
CA ALA A 183 -9.96 -1.92 3.08
C ALA A 183 -11.05 -2.64 3.89
N SER A 184 -10.71 -3.05 5.11
CA SER A 184 -11.63 -3.76 6.00
C SER A 184 -12.77 -2.83 6.47
N ALA A 185 -12.45 -1.58 6.80
CA ALA A 185 -13.43 -0.60 7.26
C ALA A 185 -14.30 -0.02 6.12
N LEU A 186 -13.73 0.15 4.93
CA LEU A 186 -14.38 0.81 3.80
C LEU A 186 -15.10 -0.17 2.85
N GLY A 187 -14.93 -1.47 3.04
CA GLY A 187 -15.64 -2.50 2.24
C GLY A 187 -17.14 -2.24 2.11
N PRO A 188 -17.89 -1.99 3.21
CA PRO A 188 -19.31 -1.65 3.13
C PRO A 188 -19.59 -0.38 2.32
N VAL A 189 -18.74 0.65 2.47
CA VAL A 189 -18.88 1.91 1.72
C VAL A 189 -18.68 1.71 0.21
N PHE A 190 -17.80 0.79 -0.18
CA PHE A 190 -17.63 0.43 -1.59
C PHE A 190 -18.82 -0.35 -2.13
N ALA A 191 -19.44 -1.20 -1.31
CA ALA A 191 -20.68 -1.89 -1.67
C ALA A 191 -21.83 -0.89 -1.88
N ASP A 192 -22.05 0.03 -0.93
CA ASP A 192 -23.05 1.10 -1.03
C ASP A 192 -22.91 1.89 -2.35
N ALA A 193 -21.68 2.24 -2.72
CA ALA A 193 -21.40 2.96 -3.96
C ALA A 193 -21.74 2.15 -5.23
N LEU A 194 -21.49 0.84 -5.22
CA LEU A 194 -21.83 -0.06 -6.33
C LEU A 194 -23.34 -0.33 -6.41
N ASP A 195 -24.02 -0.33 -5.27
CA ASP A 195 -25.48 -0.47 -5.14
C ASP A 195 -26.24 0.83 -5.47
N GLY A 196 -25.52 1.93 -5.73
CA GLY A 196 -26.07 3.17 -6.25
C GLY A 196 -26.42 4.21 -5.19
N VAL A 197 -25.94 4.07 -3.96
CA VAL A 197 -26.02 5.14 -2.95
C VAL A 197 -25.35 6.40 -3.51
N ALA A 198 -26.02 7.54 -3.36
CA ALA A 198 -25.54 8.79 -3.93
C ALA A 198 -24.21 9.20 -3.29
N ALA A 199 -23.30 9.75 -4.09
CA ALA A 199 -21.93 10.09 -3.67
C ALA A 199 -21.85 11.00 -2.42
N LYS A 200 -22.86 11.85 -2.20
CA LYS A 200 -22.97 12.75 -1.04
C LYS A 200 -23.33 12.03 0.27
N ASP A 201 -23.91 10.84 0.16
CA ASP A 201 -24.41 10.05 1.29
C ASP A 201 -23.42 8.94 1.69
N LEU A 202 -22.31 8.78 0.94
CA LEU A 202 -21.23 7.86 1.28
C LEU A 202 -20.38 8.41 2.43
N ALA A 203 -19.91 7.52 3.31
CA ALA A 203 -19.06 7.87 4.45
C ALA A 203 -17.65 8.37 4.06
N VAL A 204 -17.28 8.30 2.79
CA VAL A 204 -16.03 8.82 2.26
C VAL A 204 -16.28 9.78 1.09
N PRO A 205 -15.46 10.83 0.94
CA PRO A 205 -15.61 11.76 -0.16
C PRO A 205 -15.29 11.06 -1.50
N VAL A 206 -16.23 11.16 -2.44
CA VAL A 206 -15.98 10.81 -3.84
C VAL A 206 -15.21 11.95 -4.49
N THR A 207 -14.08 11.64 -5.07
CA THR A 207 -13.16 12.62 -5.67
C THR A 207 -12.99 12.38 -7.16
N GLU A 208 -12.54 13.38 -7.90
CA GLU A 208 -12.16 13.21 -9.30
C GLU A 208 -10.74 12.67 -9.46
N VAL A 209 -10.50 11.92 -10.54
CA VAL A 209 -9.16 11.46 -10.89
C VAL A 209 -8.33 12.65 -11.39
N ARG A 210 -7.31 13.02 -10.60
CA ARG A 210 -6.35 14.07 -10.92
C ARG A 210 -4.95 13.47 -11.13
N PRO A 211 -4.52 13.25 -12.38
CA PRO A 211 -3.17 12.79 -12.67
C PRO A 211 -2.10 13.81 -12.22
N TYR A 212 -0.96 13.33 -11.75
CA TYR A 212 0.20 14.19 -11.50
C TYR A 212 0.76 14.73 -12.83
N PRO A 213 1.01 16.04 -12.95
CA PRO A 213 1.75 16.57 -14.08
C PRO A 213 3.16 15.96 -14.09
N LEU A 214 3.67 15.66 -15.28
CA LEU A 214 4.99 15.05 -15.46
C LEU A 214 5.21 13.80 -14.57
N HIS A 215 4.18 12.96 -14.42
CA HIS A 215 4.12 11.82 -13.50
C HIS A 215 5.39 10.94 -13.49
N ARG A 216 6.02 10.71 -14.65
CA ARG A 216 7.29 9.97 -14.75
C ARG A 216 8.44 10.64 -13.99
N ILE A 217 8.58 11.95 -14.15
CA ILE A 217 9.58 12.76 -13.44
C ILE A 217 9.24 12.77 -11.95
N ALA A 218 7.97 13.01 -11.60
CA ALA A 218 7.52 13.00 -10.21
C ALA A 218 7.83 11.67 -9.50
N THR A 219 7.60 10.54 -10.17
CA THR A 219 7.89 9.20 -9.65
C THR A 219 9.39 8.98 -9.46
N LEU A 220 10.22 9.50 -10.38
CA LEU A 220 11.69 9.38 -10.27
C LEU A 220 12.24 10.19 -9.10
N VAL A 221 11.71 11.39 -8.84
CA VAL A 221 12.21 12.29 -7.79
C VAL A 221 11.60 12.04 -6.42
N ALA A 222 10.42 11.44 -6.34
CA ALA A 222 9.71 11.25 -5.07
C ALA A 222 10.52 10.52 -3.98
N PRO A 223 11.32 9.48 -4.27
CA PRO A 223 12.18 8.86 -3.26
C PRO A 223 13.19 9.83 -2.63
N ALA A 224 13.60 10.89 -3.32
CA ALA A 224 14.52 11.90 -2.79
C ALA A 224 13.92 12.71 -1.62
N MET A 225 12.59 12.77 -1.50
CA MET A 225 11.92 13.35 -0.32
C MET A 225 12.33 12.67 0.98
N LEU A 226 12.77 11.41 0.92
CA LEU A 226 13.29 10.70 2.10
C LEU A 226 14.53 11.37 2.69
N ALA A 227 15.37 12.02 1.87
CA ALA A 227 16.52 12.78 2.36
C ALA A 227 16.07 13.99 3.19
N LEU A 228 15.06 14.73 2.70
CA LEU A 228 14.46 15.84 3.43
C LEU A 228 13.84 15.35 4.75
N TYR A 229 13.09 14.25 4.71
CA TYR A 229 12.51 13.66 5.93
C TYR A 229 13.58 13.29 6.94
N ARG A 230 14.61 12.55 6.55
CA ARG A 230 15.72 12.19 7.45
C ARG A 230 16.43 13.40 8.06
N TRP A 231 16.60 14.47 7.28
CA TRP A 231 17.18 15.70 7.79
C TRP A 231 16.28 16.41 8.81
N ARG A 232 14.96 16.41 8.59
CA ARG A 232 13.99 16.96 9.56
C ARG A 232 13.94 16.12 10.83
N ASP A 233 13.87 14.80 10.66
CA ASP A 233 13.82 13.83 11.75
C ASP A 233 15.08 13.92 12.63
N GLY A 234 16.26 14.14 12.04
CA GLY A 234 17.51 14.31 12.78
C GLY A 234 17.64 15.64 13.55
N ARG A 235 16.65 16.54 13.45
CA ARG A 235 16.59 17.81 14.19
C ARG A 235 15.58 17.77 15.33
N GLU A 236 14.89 16.66 15.55
CA GLU A 236 14.05 16.52 16.73
C GLU A 236 14.94 16.63 17.99
N PRO A 237 14.56 17.47 18.96
CA PRO A 237 15.28 17.56 20.23
C PRO A 237 15.23 16.19 20.91
N ALA A 238 16.39 15.76 21.43
CA ALA A 238 16.57 14.51 22.15
C ALA A 238 15.78 14.48 23.46
#